data_AF-A0A600XUV6-F1
#
_entry.id   AF-A0A600XUV6-F1
#
_cell.length_a   1.000
_cell.length_b   1.000
_cell.length_c   1.000
_cell.angle_alpha   90.00
_cell.angle_beta   90.00
_cell.angle_gamma   90.00
#
_symmetry.space_group_name_H-M   'P 1'
#
loop_
_entity.id
_entity.type
_entity.pdbx_description
1 polymer ?
#
loop_
_entity_poly.entity_id
_entity_poly.type
_entity_poly.pdbx_seq_one_letter_code
_entity_poly.pdbx_strand_id
1 'polypeptide(L)'
;MDNNSNINDTWLVGLSVDVNGTEMMVHYLVSATDLEHAEAGVLQMGRTWWPSLKREDDRHRWEYETGVVWFNSIILLDDVE
;
A
#
# COMPACT_ATOMS: atom_id res chain seq x y z
N MET A 1 33.16 0.32 -9.26
CA MET A 1 32.51 0.22 -7.95
C MET A 1 31.46 1.31 -7.99
N ASP A 2 30.25 0.92 -8.36
CA ASP A 2 29.19 1.87 -8.66
C ASP A 2 28.61 2.37 -7.34
N ASN A 3 28.91 3.64 -7.04
CA ASN A 3 28.45 4.39 -5.87
C ASN A 3 26.97 4.79 -6.03
N ASN A 4 26.08 3.81 -6.18
CA ASN A 4 24.65 4.08 -6.10
C ASN A 4 23.96 3.05 -5.22
N SER A 5 24.37 2.98 -3.96
CA SER A 5 23.58 2.33 -2.92
C SER A 5 22.37 3.21 -2.64
N ASN A 6 21.38 3.20 -3.53
CA ASN A 6 20.04 3.57 -3.10
C ASN A 6 19.66 2.54 -2.03
N ILE A 7 19.64 2.97 -0.78
CA ILE A 7 19.39 2.10 0.37
C ILE A 7 17.94 1.59 0.35
N ASN A 8 17.09 2.18 -0.51
CA ASN A 8 15.68 1.85 -0.62
C ASN A 8 15.32 1.31 -2.01
N ASP A 9 14.64 0.18 -2.00
CA ASP A 9 13.95 -0.40 -3.14
C ASP A 9 12.65 0.35 -3.44
N THR A 10 12.18 0.27 -4.69
CA THR A 10 10.86 0.78 -5.09
C THR A 10 9.87 -0.36 -5.21
N TRP A 11 8.73 -0.22 -4.53
CA TRP A 11 7.67 -1.22 -4.46
C TRP A 11 6.40 -0.66 -5.10
N LEU A 12 5.79 -1.41 -6.02
CA LEU A 12 4.46 -1.14 -6.53
C LEU A 12 3.42 -1.79 -5.61
N VAL A 13 2.64 -0.95 -4.94
CA VAL A 13 1.56 -1.34 -4.05
C VAL A 13 0.24 -1.15 -4.75
N GLY A 14 -0.58 -2.20 -4.78
CA GLY A 14 -1.96 -2.16 -5.25
C GLY A 14 -2.94 -2.20 -4.07
N LEU A 15 -3.86 -1.25 -4.03
CA LEU A 15 -4.97 -1.18 -3.11
C LEU A 15 -6.27 -1.14 -3.90
N SER A 16 -7.24 -1.93 -3.50
CA SER A 16 -8.60 -1.85 -4.02
C SER A 16 -9.43 -0.96 -3.11
N VAL A 17 -10.30 -0.15 -3.71
CA VAL A 17 -11.14 0.81 -3.00
C VAL A 17 -12.56 0.70 -3.52
N ASP A 18 -13.52 0.49 -2.63
CA ASP A 18 -14.95 0.60 -2.92
C ASP A 18 -15.52 1.86 -2.26
N VAL A 19 -16.08 2.74 -3.09
CA VAL A 19 -16.85 3.90 -2.66
C VAL A 19 -18.21 3.87 -3.33
N ASN A 20 -19.28 3.86 -2.52
CA ASN A 20 -20.66 3.88 -2.99
C ASN A 20 -20.97 2.79 -4.04
N GLY A 21 -20.39 1.59 -3.89
CA GLY A 21 -20.59 0.46 -4.80
C GLY A 21 -19.78 0.54 -6.09
N THR A 22 -18.86 1.50 -6.19
CA THR A 22 -17.90 1.60 -7.29
C THR A 22 -16.54 1.14 -6.81
N GLU A 23 -16.07 0.02 -7.37
CA GLU A 23 -14.77 -0.54 -7.08
C GLU A 23 -13.71 0.00 -8.05
N MET A 24 -12.56 0.41 -7.53
CA MET A 24 -11.41 0.87 -8.29
C MET A 24 -10.09 0.35 -7.73
N MET A 25 -9.11 0.15 -8.62
CA MET A 25 -7.74 -0.18 -8.27
C MET A 25 -6.88 1.08 -8.21
N VAL A 26 -6.21 1.29 -7.08
CA VAL A 26 -5.26 2.39 -6.87
C VAL A 26 -3.86 1.79 -6.69
N HIS A 27 -2.88 2.41 -7.34
CA HIS A 27 -1.49 1.98 -7.28
C HIS A 27 -0.59 3.08 -6.70
N TYR A 28 0.32 2.71 -5.81
CA TYR A 28 1.33 3.60 -5.23
C TYR A 28 2.72 3.03 -5.43
N LEU A 29 3.69 3.93 -5.61
CA LEU A 29 5.11 3.60 -5.48
C LEU A 29 5.55 3.93 -4.06
N VAL A 30 6.03 2.92 -3.34
CA VAL A 30 6.58 3.04 -2.00
C VAL A 30 8.07 2.80 -2.06
N SER A 31 8.86 3.71 -1.48
CA SER A 31 10.30 3.52 -1.31
C SER A 31 10.57 3.00 0.09
N ALA A 32 11.20 1.83 0.19
CA ALA A 32 11.48 1.16 1.47
C ALA A 32 12.73 0.29 1.37
N THR A 33 13.43 0.07 2.48
CA THR A 33 14.69 -0.70 2.54
C THR A 33 14.51 -2.19 2.27
N ASP A 34 13.32 -2.72 2.54
CA ASP A 34 12.96 -4.12 2.43
C ASP A 34 11.43 -4.28 2.42
N LEU A 35 10.96 -5.52 2.23
CA LEU A 35 9.54 -5.84 2.20
C LEU A 35 8.83 -5.51 3.53
N GLU A 36 9.46 -5.77 4.67
CA GLU A 36 8.84 -5.54 5.99
C GLU A 36 8.52 -4.06 6.20
N HIS A 37 9.45 -3.17 5.82
CA HIS A 37 9.25 -1.73 5.88
C HIS A 37 8.21 -1.27 4.85
N ALA A 38 8.20 -1.87 3.66
CA ALA A 38 7.20 -1.55 2.65
C ALA A 38 5.79 -1.93 3.12
N GLU A 39 5.62 -3.15 3.65
CA GLU A 39 4.36 -3.64 4.25
C GLU A 39 3.92 -2.75 5.42
N ALA A 40 4.83 -2.41 6.34
CA ALA A 40 4.53 -1.49 7.43
C ALA A 40 4.04 -0.12 6.93
N GLY A 41 4.63 0.39 5.86
CA GLY A 41 4.17 1.60 5.17
C GLY A 41 2.75 1.46 4.63
N VAL A 42 2.46 0.37 3.92
CA VAL A 42 1.11 0.07 3.40
C VAL A 42 0.08 -0.04 4.51
N LEU A 43 0.42 -0.70 5.63
CA LEU A 43 -0.47 -0.82 6.79
C LEU A 43 -0.83 0.56 7.35
N GLN A 44 0.14 1.46 7.45
CA GLN A 44 -0.11 2.83 7.90
C GLN A 44 -0.94 3.62 6.89
N MET A 45 -0.66 3.49 5.59
CA MET A 45 -1.46 4.11 4.52
C MET A 45 -2.91 3.64 4.58
N GLY A 46 -3.12 2.33 4.73
CA GLY A 46 -4.43 1.72 4.84
C GLY A 46 -5.23 2.23 6.03
N ARG A 47 -4.60 2.43 7.19
CA ARG A 47 -5.22 3.01 8.42
C ARG A 47 -5.50 4.50 8.32
N THR A 48 -4.80 5.21 7.46
CA THR A 48 -4.88 6.68 7.34
C THR A 48 -5.51 7.16 6.04
N TRP A 49 -6.13 6.25 5.28
CA TRP A 49 -6.71 6.54 3.97
C TRP A 49 -7.77 7.64 4.04
N TRP A 50 -8.65 7.56 5.04
CA TRP A 50 -9.60 8.61 5.39
C TRP A 50 -9.60 8.88 6.90
N PRO A 51 -10.17 10.02 7.32
CA PRO A 51 -10.49 10.23 8.72
C PRO A 51 -11.46 9.15 9.25
N SER A 52 -11.36 8.85 10.55
CA SER A 52 -12.34 8.04 11.27
C SER A 52 -12.44 6.57 10.81
N LEU A 53 -11.32 5.85 10.85
CA LEU A 53 -11.29 4.39 10.68
C LEU A 53 -12.32 3.72 11.62
N LYS A 54 -13.22 2.91 11.05
CA LYS A 54 -14.29 2.24 11.79
C LYS A 54 -13.92 0.81 12.15
N ARG A 55 -13.33 0.08 11.21
CA ARG A 55 -12.93 -1.31 11.40
C ARG A 55 -11.66 -1.62 10.64
N GLU A 56 -10.81 -2.43 11.26
CA GLU A 56 -9.64 -3.05 10.62
C GLU A 56 -9.80 -4.56 10.74
N ASP A 57 -9.85 -5.26 9.60
CA ASP A 57 -9.91 -6.72 9.54
C ASP A 57 -8.57 -7.26 9.06
N ASP A 58 -7.98 -8.16 9.85
CA ASP A 58 -6.75 -8.90 9.55
C ASP A 58 -5.57 -8.05 9.05
N ARG A 59 -5.58 -6.74 9.33
CA ARG A 59 -4.61 -5.74 8.86
C ARG A 59 -4.55 -5.55 7.34
N HIS A 60 -5.48 -6.10 6.58
CA HIS A 60 -5.47 -5.99 5.12
C HIS A 60 -6.73 -5.32 4.57
N ARG A 61 -7.71 -5.01 5.43
CA ARG A 61 -8.95 -4.35 5.06
C ARG A 61 -9.30 -3.28 6.10
N TRP A 62 -9.58 -2.08 5.60
CA TRP A 62 -9.91 -0.91 6.41
C TRP A 62 -11.26 -0.34 5.96
N GLU A 63 -12.19 -0.27 6.90
CA GLU A 63 -13.53 0.21 6.68
C GLU A 63 -13.71 1.60 7.27
N TYR A 64 -14.29 2.49 6.47
CA TYR A 64 -14.54 3.89 6.78
C TYR A 64 -16.00 4.23 6.50
N GLU A 65 -16.45 5.40 6.96
CA GLU A 65 -17.80 5.89 6.64
C GLU A 65 -18.01 6.04 5.13
N THR A 66 -16.98 6.46 4.41
CA THR A 66 -17.03 6.73 2.97
C THR A 66 -16.93 5.46 2.12
N GLY A 67 -16.38 4.36 2.65
CA GLY A 67 -16.10 3.17 1.85
C GLY A 67 -15.10 2.22 2.50
N VAL A 68 -14.60 1.30 1.69
CA VAL A 68 -13.70 0.23 2.14
C VAL A 68 -12.43 0.24 1.29
N VAL A 69 -11.29 0.05 1.93
CA VAL A 69 -9.98 -0.12 1.29
C VAL A 69 -9.45 -1.49 1.65
N TRP A 70 -8.90 -2.23 0.69
CA TRP A 70 -8.20 -3.47 0.98
C TRP A 70 -6.89 -3.60 0.21
N PHE A 71 -5.90 -4.16 0.88
CA PHE A 71 -4.63 -4.51 0.30
C PHE A 71 -4.80 -5.61 -0.74
N ASN A 72 -4.22 -5.39 -1.92
CA ASN A 72 -4.32 -6.33 -3.04
C ASN A 72 -2.95 -6.92 -3.40
N SER A 73 -1.92 -6.08 -3.54
CA SER A 73 -0.61 -6.55 -4.01
C SER A 73 0.54 -5.64 -3.54
N ILE A 74 1.72 -6.23 -3.38
CA ILE A 74 2.99 -5.53 -3.24
C ILE A 74 4.04 -6.23 -4.10
N ILE A 75 4.71 -5.47 -4.96
CA ILE A 75 5.63 -6.02 -5.96
C ILE A 75 6.91 -5.18 -5.92
N LEU A 76 8.06 -5.83 -5.71
CA LEU A 76 9.37 -5.21 -5.87
C LEU A 76 9.57 -4.87 -7.35
N LEU A 77 9.86 -3.61 -7.67
CA LEU A 77 10.12 -3.14 -9.04
C LEU A 77 11.60 -3.18 -9.43
N ASP A 78 12.44 -3.87 -8.64
CA ASP A 78 13.86 -3.97 -8.94
C ASP A 78 14.05 -4.60 -10.33
N ASP A 79 14.84 -3.89 -11.14
CA ASP A 79 14.79 -3.77 -12.61
C ASP A 79 14.02 -4.89 -13.33
N VAL A 80 12.93 -4.52 -14.02
CA VAL A 80 12.51 -5.27 -15.21
C VAL A 80 13.69 -5.21 -16.20
N GLU A 81 14.42 -6.32 -16.34
CA GLU A 81 15.49 -6.51 -17.35
C GLU A 81 15.09 -6.02 -18.75
#